data_AF-A0A367I6V8-F1
#
_entry.id   AF-A0A367I6V8-F1
#
_cell.length_a   1.000
_cell.length_b   1.000
_cell.length_c   1.000
_cell.angle_alpha   90.00
_cell.angle_beta   90.00
_cell.angle_gamma   90.00
#
_symmetry.space_group_name_H-M   'P 1'
#
loop_
_entity.id
_entity.type
_entity.pdbx_description
1 polymer ?
#
loop_
_entity_poly.entity_id
_entity_poly.type
_entity_poly.pdbx_seq_one_letter_code
_entity_poly.pdbx_strand_id
1 'polypeptide(L)'
;MVDEKTILIAAAIAFIGFIGVSLLNPGLGVTTDDERIEDGCLAGGHSGGTIVRHDHIHVDIFIEDENGVMQHVSPLTDVGSGSTEDPLNSPCMRYIHTHAPMPHSTTGDQDTTAYLHIETPTALEIELQHWFMIWGQEFSETNLMGYDTGETHEIVVSYNGEPVEDYMSFLIEEGTQDDIIKIEYRSKTA
;
A
#
# COMPACT_ATOMS: atom_id res chain seq x y z
N MET A 1 -4.42 -49.14 -20.61
CA MET A 1 -4.02 -49.09 -19.19
C MET A 1 -2.58 -48.60 -19.18
N VAL A 2 -2.32 -47.45 -18.57
CA VAL A 2 -0.93 -46.98 -18.37
C VAL A 2 -0.37 -47.78 -17.21
N ASP A 3 0.83 -48.36 -17.38
CA ASP A 3 1.45 -49.17 -16.33
C ASP A 3 2.07 -48.27 -15.24
N GLU A 4 2.12 -48.79 -14.02
CA GLU A 4 2.62 -48.08 -12.83
C GLU A 4 4.05 -47.53 -12.98
N LYS A 5 4.94 -48.26 -13.68
CA LYS A 5 6.32 -47.81 -13.93
C LYS A 5 6.36 -46.60 -14.86
N THR A 6 5.48 -46.57 -15.86
CA THR A 6 5.36 -45.41 -16.75
C THR A 6 4.91 -44.16 -15.98
N ILE A 7 4.00 -44.31 -15.02
CA ILE A 7 3.57 -43.21 -14.13
C ILE A 7 4.72 -42.77 -13.23
N LEU A 8 5.44 -43.71 -12.61
CA LEU A 8 6.58 -43.40 -11.73
C LEU A 8 7.72 -42.68 -12.47
N ILE A 9 8.03 -43.09 -13.70
CA ILE A 9 9.06 -42.44 -14.52
C ILE A 9 8.64 -41.01 -14.88
N ALA A 10 7.38 -40.80 -15.28
CA ALA A 10 6.88 -39.46 -15.61
C ALA A 10 6.89 -38.52 -14.38
N ALA A 11 6.49 -39.03 -13.21
CA ALA A 11 6.53 -38.28 -11.96
C ALA A 11 7.96 -37.91 -11.55
N ALA A 12 8.92 -38.84 -11.71
CA ALA A 12 10.33 -38.58 -11.42
C ALA A 12 10.92 -37.50 -12.35
N ILE A 13 10.58 -37.53 -13.64
CA ILE A 13 11.01 -36.50 -14.60
C ILE A 13 10.41 -35.14 -14.23
N ALA A 14 9.12 -35.08 -13.90
CA ALA A 14 8.47 -33.84 -13.48
C ALA A 14 9.09 -33.27 -12.20
N PHE A 15 9.39 -34.12 -11.22
CA PHE A 15 10.00 -33.71 -9.96
C PHE A 15 11.44 -33.20 -10.15
N ILE A 16 12.26 -33.90 -10.94
CA ILE A 16 13.62 -33.44 -11.27
C ILE A 16 13.56 -32.13 -12.07
N GLY A 17 12.61 -32.01 -13.00
CA GLY A 17 12.35 -30.76 -13.72
C GLY A 17 12.01 -29.61 -12.80
N PHE A 18 11.12 -29.83 -11.84
CA PHE A 18 10.76 -28.84 -10.82
C PHE A 18 11.97 -28.43 -9.98
N ILE A 19 12.76 -29.39 -9.47
CA ILE A 19 14.01 -29.08 -8.74
C ILE A 19 14.96 -28.26 -9.60
N GLY A 20 15.16 -28.64 -10.86
CA GLY A 20 16.02 -27.91 -11.79
C GLY A 20 15.56 -26.46 -11.99
N VAL A 21 14.25 -26.25 -12.15
CA VAL A 21 13.67 -24.91 -12.27
C VAL A 21 13.83 -24.11 -10.97
N SER A 22 13.56 -24.70 -9.80
CA SER A 22 13.71 -24.03 -8.50
C SER A 22 15.16 -23.65 -8.19
N LEU A 23 16.15 -24.46 -8.60
CA LEU A 23 17.57 -24.15 -8.40
C LEU A 23 18.07 -23.05 -9.34
N LEU A 24 17.52 -22.97 -10.55
CA LEU A 24 17.88 -21.96 -11.54
C LEU A 24 17.09 -20.65 -11.36
N ASN A 25 15.94 -20.71 -10.70
CA ASN A 25 15.09 -19.58 -10.42
C ASN A 25 14.76 -19.51 -8.91
N PRO A 26 15.67 -18.94 -8.09
CA PRO A 26 15.52 -18.91 -6.64
C PRO A 26 14.32 -18.08 -6.14
N GLY A 27 13.69 -17.27 -7.00
CA GLY A 27 12.45 -16.54 -6.72
C GLY A 27 11.18 -17.31 -7.10
N LEU A 28 11.28 -18.51 -7.67
CA LEU A 28 10.11 -19.24 -8.15
C LEU A 28 9.28 -19.77 -6.95
N GLY A 29 8.13 -19.11 -6.72
CA GLY A 29 7.26 -19.39 -5.58
C GLY A 29 7.60 -18.58 -4.32
N VAL A 30 8.54 -17.62 -4.40
CA VAL A 30 8.74 -16.61 -3.36
C VAL A 30 7.86 -15.43 -3.72
N THR A 31 6.79 -15.22 -2.96
CA THR A 31 5.99 -13.99 -3.07
C THR A 31 6.75 -12.88 -2.36
N THR A 32 7.08 -11.79 -3.06
CA THR A 32 7.67 -10.60 -2.41
C THR A 32 6.65 -9.96 -1.46
N ASP A 33 7.10 -9.08 -0.56
CA ASP A 33 6.16 -8.35 0.28
C ASP A 33 5.23 -7.49 -0.59
N ASP A 34 5.74 -6.86 -1.65
CA ASP A 34 4.95 -6.12 -2.65
C ASP A 34 3.79 -6.97 -3.22
N GLU A 35 4.10 -8.19 -3.72
CA GLU A 35 3.09 -9.11 -4.26
C GLU A 35 2.09 -9.54 -3.17
N ARG A 36 2.55 -9.75 -1.93
CA ARG A 36 1.69 -10.11 -0.79
C ARG A 36 0.79 -8.97 -0.35
N ILE A 37 1.22 -7.73 -0.50
CA ILE A 37 0.44 -6.53 -0.18
C ILE A 37 -0.58 -6.29 -1.28
N GLU A 38 -0.17 -6.34 -2.55
CA GLU A 38 -1.02 -6.15 -3.72
C GLU A 38 -2.17 -7.17 -3.77
N ASP A 39 -1.88 -8.46 -3.57
CA ASP A 39 -2.87 -9.54 -3.58
C ASP A 39 -3.48 -9.81 -2.20
N GLY A 40 -3.01 -9.08 -1.18
CA GLY A 40 -3.37 -9.27 0.21
C GLY A 40 -4.87 -9.12 0.47
N CYS A 41 -5.45 -10.11 1.15
CA CYS A 41 -6.88 -10.16 1.43
C CYS A 41 -7.18 -10.63 2.85
N LEU A 42 -7.87 -9.80 3.64
CA LEU A 42 -8.46 -10.17 4.91
C LEU A 42 -9.83 -10.81 4.66
N ALA A 43 -9.83 -12.11 4.38
CA ALA A 43 -11.06 -12.88 4.18
C ALA A 43 -11.93 -12.87 5.45
N GLY A 44 -13.10 -12.24 5.40
CA GLY A 44 -13.97 -12.04 6.58
C GLY A 44 -13.70 -10.74 7.36
N GLY A 45 -12.91 -9.84 6.79
CA GLY A 45 -12.61 -8.51 7.31
C GLY A 45 -11.86 -8.53 8.65
N HIS A 46 -12.14 -7.55 9.52
CA HIS A 46 -11.50 -7.38 10.84
C HIS A 46 -11.64 -8.59 11.79
N SER A 47 -12.55 -9.52 11.48
CA SER A 47 -12.83 -10.72 12.28
C SER A 47 -12.31 -12.02 11.62
N GLY A 48 -11.69 -11.91 10.45
CA GLY A 48 -11.42 -13.01 9.52
C GLY A 48 -10.25 -13.93 9.86
N GLY A 49 -9.41 -13.58 10.84
CA GLY A 49 -8.22 -14.36 11.15
C GLY A 49 -7.29 -13.70 12.17
N THR A 50 -6.08 -14.23 12.30
CA THR A 50 -5.03 -13.64 13.15
C THR A 50 -4.40 -12.46 12.42
N ILE A 51 -4.59 -11.26 12.96
CA ILE A 51 -3.89 -10.05 12.54
C ILE A 51 -2.63 -9.92 13.43
N VAL A 52 -1.46 -9.82 12.80
CA VAL A 52 -0.16 -9.70 13.47
C VAL A 52 0.27 -8.24 13.58
N ARG A 53 -0.03 -7.43 12.56
CA ARG A 53 0.21 -5.97 12.55
C ARG A 53 -1.13 -5.28 12.35
N HIS A 54 -1.42 -4.27 13.18
CA HIS A 54 -2.64 -3.46 13.13
C HIS A 54 -2.27 -2.04 13.54
N ASP A 55 -2.12 -1.18 12.53
CA ASP A 55 -1.71 0.20 12.71
C ASP A 55 -2.75 1.16 12.17
N HIS A 56 -2.78 2.36 12.75
CA HIS A 56 -3.63 3.48 12.35
C HIS A 56 -2.79 4.72 12.08
N ILE A 57 -2.99 5.33 10.91
CA ILE A 57 -2.17 6.45 10.42
C ILE A 57 -3.05 7.46 9.72
N HIS A 58 -2.75 8.74 9.88
CA HIS A 58 -3.36 9.82 9.14
C HIS A 58 -2.55 10.12 7.88
N VAL A 59 -3.19 10.05 6.71
CA VAL A 59 -2.59 10.48 5.44
C VAL A 59 -3.29 11.75 4.96
N ASP A 60 -2.51 12.81 4.90
CA ASP A 60 -2.94 14.12 4.48
C ASP A 60 -2.24 14.51 3.18
N ILE A 61 -3.02 14.97 2.20
CA ILE A 61 -2.52 15.24 0.84
C ILE A 61 -3.03 16.61 0.41
N PHE A 62 -2.10 17.50 0.07
CA PHE A 62 -2.41 18.81 -0.47
C PHE A 62 -1.78 19.01 -1.84
N ILE A 63 -2.54 19.65 -2.73
CA ILE A 63 -2.11 20.05 -4.06
C ILE A 63 -2.22 21.57 -4.17
N GLU A 64 -1.13 22.24 -4.48
CA GLU A 64 -1.16 23.67 -4.82
C GLU A 64 -1.89 23.88 -6.16
N ASP A 65 -2.90 24.76 -6.16
CA ASP A 65 -3.61 25.16 -7.38
C ASP A 65 -2.87 26.25 -8.17
N GLU A 66 -3.45 26.64 -9.31
CA GLU A 66 -2.88 27.67 -10.19
C GLU A 66 -2.68 29.06 -9.55
N ASN A 67 -3.32 29.32 -8.41
CA ASN A 67 -3.23 30.58 -7.67
C ASN A 67 -2.26 30.49 -6.48
N GLY A 68 -1.58 29.35 -6.30
CA GLY A 68 -0.67 29.12 -5.16
C GLY A 68 -1.40 28.77 -3.86
N VAL A 69 -2.65 28.27 -3.94
CA VAL A 69 -3.42 27.88 -2.76
C VAL A 69 -3.40 26.37 -2.62
N MET A 70 -3.04 25.89 -1.42
CA MET A 70 -3.06 24.45 -1.10
C MET A 70 -4.50 23.96 -0.98
N GLN A 71 -4.87 23.01 -1.85
CA GLN A 71 -6.16 22.34 -1.85
C GLN A 71 -6.01 20.96 -1.19
N HIS A 72 -6.86 20.69 -0.20
CA HIS A 72 -6.88 19.43 0.50
C HIS A 72 -7.58 18.35 -0.35
N VAL A 73 -6.88 17.27 -0.69
CA VAL A 73 -7.40 16.15 -1.49
C VAL A 73 -7.95 15.04 -0.62
N SER A 74 -7.42 14.88 0.60
CA SER A 74 -7.79 13.80 1.52
C SER A 74 -8.95 14.22 2.43
N PRO A 75 -10.17 13.77 2.15
CA PRO A 75 -10.63 12.72 3.06
C PRO A 75 -11.10 11.52 2.26
N LEU A 76 -10.23 10.51 2.16
CA LEU A 76 -10.51 9.28 1.41
C LEU A 76 -11.33 8.32 2.27
N THR A 77 -12.49 7.91 1.75
CA THR A 77 -13.41 6.98 2.42
C THR A 77 -13.42 5.64 1.70
N ASP A 78 -13.33 4.55 2.45
CA ASP A 78 -13.57 3.17 1.97
C ASP A 78 -12.69 2.71 0.79
N VAL A 79 -11.48 3.25 0.65
CA VAL A 79 -10.52 2.77 -0.34
C VAL A 79 -9.89 1.48 0.18
N GLY A 80 -10.02 0.39 -0.57
CA GLY A 80 -9.50 -0.93 -0.18
C GLY A 80 -10.29 -1.64 0.93
N SER A 81 -11.35 -1.05 1.51
CA SER A 81 -12.12 -1.63 2.62
C SER A 81 -13.07 -2.78 2.24
N GLY A 82 -13.12 -3.14 0.96
CA GLY A 82 -13.92 -4.24 0.45
C GLY A 82 -15.39 -3.87 0.29
N SER A 83 -15.73 -3.30 -0.86
CA SER A 83 -17.11 -3.25 -1.38
C SER A 83 -17.31 -4.38 -2.41
N THR A 84 -18.56 -4.68 -2.76
CA THR A 84 -18.98 -5.80 -3.63
C THR A 84 -18.43 -5.78 -5.07
N GLU A 85 -17.47 -4.91 -5.39
CA GLU A 85 -16.90 -4.72 -6.73
C GLU A 85 -15.49 -5.32 -6.89
N ASP A 86 -14.97 -6.06 -5.90
CA ASP A 86 -13.75 -6.85 -6.07
C ASP A 86 -13.95 -7.93 -7.15
N PRO A 87 -13.06 -8.03 -8.18
CA PRO A 87 -13.13 -9.06 -9.22
C PRO A 87 -13.21 -10.51 -8.71
N LEU A 88 -12.81 -10.78 -7.46
CA LEU A 88 -12.90 -12.08 -6.80
C LEU A 88 -14.28 -12.39 -6.20
N ASN A 89 -15.27 -11.48 -6.24
CA ASN A 89 -16.64 -11.67 -5.73
C ASN A 89 -16.71 -12.23 -4.29
N SER A 90 -15.77 -11.82 -3.45
CA SER A 90 -15.74 -12.10 -2.01
C SER A 90 -15.55 -10.76 -1.29
N PRO A 91 -16.19 -10.52 -0.13
CA PRO A 91 -15.92 -9.31 0.66
C PRO A 91 -14.47 -9.36 1.15
N CYS A 92 -13.59 -8.79 0.34
CA CYS A 92 -12.15 -8.78 0.55
C CYS A 92 -11.75 -7.36 0.93
N MET A 93 -11.24 -7.21 2.15
CA MET A 93 -10.60 -5.99 2.59
C MET A 93 -9.10 -6.14 2.39
N ARG A 94 -8.49 -5.18 1.68
CA ARG A 94 -7.05 -5.14 1.43
C ARG A 94 -6.31 -4.92 2.74
N TYR A 95 -5.05 -5.37 2.81
CA TYR A 95 -4.23 -5.17 4.01
C TYR A 95 -4.03 -3.71 4.35
N ILE A 96 -3.92 -2.86 3.33
CA ILE A 96 -3.90 -1.41 3.49
C ILE A 96 -5.25 -0.87 3.01
N HIS A 97 -5.99 -0.18 3.85
CA HIS A 97 -7.32 0.33 3.50
C HIS A 97 -7.70 1.56 4.33
N THR A 98 -8.70 2.31 3.91
CA THR A 98 -9.31 3.39 4.72
C THR A 98 -10.76 3.05 5.06
N HIS A 99 -11.24 3.56 6.19
CA HIS A 99 -12.68 3.59 6.54
C HIS A 99 -13.20 5.02 6.41
N ALA A 100 -14.01 5.47 7.36
CA ALA A 100 -14.39 6.86 7.49
C ALA A 100 -13.17 7.74 7.83
N PRO A 101 -13.04 8.91 7.18
CA PRO A 101 -12.05 9.92 7.53
C PRO A 101 -12.16 10.32 9.00
N MET A 102 -11.01 10.52 9.64
CA MET A 102 -10.93 10.85 11.07
C MET A 102 -10.27 12.21 11.26
N PRO A 103 -10.68 13.01 12.25
CA PRO A 103 -9.97 14.22 12.62
C PRO A 103 -8.52 13.91 13.01
N HIS A 104 -7.57 14.71 12.53
CA HIS A 104 -6.20 14.68 13.03
C HIS A 104 -5.98 15.90 13.94
N SER A 105 -5.58 15.73 15.21
CA SER A 105 -5.50 16.85 16.18
C SER A 105 -4.20 16.94 16.96
N THR A 106 -3.43 18.00 16.68
CA THR A 106 -2.73 18.78 17.72
C THR A 106 -2.95 20.31 17.61
N THR A 107 -3.60 20.83 16.55
CA THR A 107 -3.72 22.29 16.31
C THR A 107 -5.14 22.88 16.34
N GLY A 108 -6.19 22.09 16.59
CA GLY A 108 -7.55 22.62 16.79
C GLY A 108 -8.32 22.93 15.50
N ASP A 109 -7.74 22.65 14.33
CA ASP A 109 -8.47 22.63 13.07
C ASP A 109 -9.34 21.36 13.02
N GLN A 110 -10.57 21.50 12.52
CA GLN A 110 -11.58 20.43 12.44
C GLN A 110 -11.42 19.57 11.18
N ASP A 111 -10.23 19.57 10.58
CA ASP A 111 -10.01 18.93 9.29
C ASP A 111 -9.80 17.42 9.47
N THR A 112 -10.61 16.65 8.75
CA THR A 112 -10.53 15.18 8.71
C THR A 112 -9.56 14.76 7.63
N THR A 113 -8.75 13.73 7.89
CA THR A 113 -7.81 13.15 6.93
C THR A 113 -8.20 11.71 6.60
N ALA A 114 -7.59 11.12 5.58
CA ALA A 114 -7.68 9.69 5.34
C ALA A 114 -7.12 8.94 6.55
N TYR A 115 -7.95 8.09 7.14
CA TYR A 115 -7.56 7.23 8.25
C TYR A 115 -7.17 5.87 7.70
N LEU A 116 -5.87 5.69 7.53
CA LEU A 116 -5.26 4.52 6.92
C LEU A 116 -5.09 3.43 7.98
N HIS A 117 -5.62 2.26 7.67
CA HIS A 117 -5.44 1.03 8.42
C HIS A 117 -4.42 0.15 7.70
N ILE A 118 -3.45 -0.36 8.44
CA ILE A 118 -2.52 -1.40 7.99
C ILE A 118 -2.76 -2.63 8.85
N GLU A 119 -3.36 -3.65 8.24
CA GLU A 119 -3.79 -4.87 8.91
C GLU A 119 -3.28 -6.08 8.13
N THR A 120 -2.25 -6.75 8.66
CA THR A 120 -1.60 -7.88 7.98
C THR A 120 -1.57 -9.13 8.86
N PRO A 121 -1.74 -10.34 8.28
CA PRO A 121 -1.66 -11.60 9.04
C PRO A 121 -0.21 -12.04 9.31
N THR A 122 0.76 -11.29 8.82
CA THR A 122 2.20 -11.55 8.90
C THR A 122 2.95 -10.22 8.91
N ALA A 123 4.13 -10.16 9.54
CA ALA A 123 5.00 -9.00 9.37
C ALA A 123 5.33 -8.79 7.88
N LEU A 124 5.08 -7.57 7.39
CA LEU A 124 5.36 -7.10 6.04
C LEU A 124 6.01 -5.73 6.14
N GLU A 125 7.00 -5.48 5.29
CA GLU A 125 7.55 -4.15 5.11
C GLU A 125 6.57 -3.32 4.26
N ILE A 126 6.01 -2.27 4.86
CA ILE A 126 4.98 -1.44 4.24
C ILE A 126 5.58 -0.07 3.94
N GLU A 127 5.87 0.18 2.67
CA GLU A 127 6.21 1.50 2.17
C GLU A 127 4.97 2.37 1.88
N LEU A 128 5.14 3.69 1.90
CA LEU A 128 4.10 4.66 1.50
C LEU A 128 3.58 4.38 0.08
N GLN A 129 4.44 3.94 -0.84
CA GLN A 129 4.05 3.64 -2.21
C GLN A 129 2.97 2.55 -2.31
N HIS A 130 2.98 1.56 -1.40
CA HIS A 130 1.96 0.51 -1.39
C HIS A 130 0.55 1.06 -1.17
N TRP A 131 0.40 2.15 -0.41
CA TRP A 131 -0.90 2.78 -0.25
C TRP A 131 -1.43 3.32 -1.58
N PHE A 132 -0.60 4.05 -2.32
CA PHE A 132 -0.98 4.58 -3.63
C PHE A 132 -1.27 3.48 -4.65
N MET A 133 -0.54 2.36 -4.58
CA MET A 133 -0.82 1.16 -5.36
C MET A 133 -2.23 0.61 -5.07
N ILE A 134 -2.60 0.42 -3.80
CA ILE A 134 -3.94 -0.07 -3.43
C ILE A 134 -5.03 0.93 -3.81
N TRP A 135 -4.77 2.23 -3.67
CA TRP A 135 -5.69 3.28 -4.10
C TRP A 135 -5.82 3.38 -5.64
N GLY A 136 -4.82 2.90 -6.38
CA GLY A 136 -4.77 2.97 -7.84
C GLY A 136 -4.43 4.37 -8.36
N GLN A 137 -3.67 5.15 -7.59
CA GLN A 137 -3.17 6.47 -7.99
C GLN A 137 -1.68 6.43 -8.29
N GLU A 138 -1.24 7.26 -9.24
CA GLU A 138 0.18 7.42 -9.53
C GLU A 138 0.90 8.13 -8.37
N PHE A 139 2.04 7.59 -7.97
CA PHE A 139 2.94 8.20 -7.00
C PHE A 139 4.39 7.89 -7.35
N SER A 140 5.18 8.93 -7.55
CA SER A 140 6.61 8.87 -7.83
C SER A 140 7.26 10.18 -7.41
N GLU A 141 8.59 10.27 -7.52
CA GLU A 141 9.33 11.52 -7.28
C GLU A 141 8.89 12.70 -8.16
N THR A 142 8.22 12.39 -9.28
CA THR A 142 7.87 13.38 -10.30
C THR A 142 6.39 13.49 -10.60
N ASN A 143 5.56 12.67 -9.97
CA ASN A 143 4.12 12.65 -10.22
C ASN A 143 3.37 12.27 -8.94
N LEU A 144 2.38 13.07 -8.58
CA LEU A 144 1.43 12.77 -7.52
C LEU A 144 0.02 12.82 -8.11
N MET A 145 -0.62 11.67 -8.30
CA MET A 145 -2.01 11.55 -8.78
C MET A 145 -2.26 12.26 -10.13
N GLY A 146 -1.28 12.24 -11.03
CA GLY A 146 -1.33 12.93 -12.33
C GLY A 146 -0.84 14.37 -12.33
N TYR A 147 -0.39 14.90 -11.18
CA TYR A 147 0.29 16.21 -11.11
C TYR A 147 1.79 16.04 -11.30
N ASP A 148 2.28 16.33 -12.51
CA ASP A 148 3.70 16.28 -12.86
C ASP A 148 4.48 17.47 -12.31
N THR A 149 5.58 17.20 -11.59
CA THR A 149 6.39 18.23 -10.94
C THR A 149 7.10 19.14 -11.94
N GLY A 150 7.57 18.56 -13.05
CA GLY A 150 8.37 19.25 -14.05
C GLY A 150 9.54 20.03 -13.44
N GLU A 151 9.77 21.23 -13.95
CA GLU A 151 10.83 22.09 -13.42
C GLU A 151 10.37 22.98 -12.26
N THR A 152 9.07 23.22 -12.12
CA THR A 152 8.52 24.28 -11.27
C THR A 152 7.95 23.82 -9.94
N HIS A 153 7.55 22.56 -9.81
CA HIS A 153 6.96 22.02 -8.58
C HIS A 153 7.81 20.88 -8.01
N GLU A 154 7.54 20.53 -6.77
CA GLU A 154 8.12 19.42 -6.04
C GLU A 154 7.03 18.70 -5.25
N ILE A 155 7.31 17.43 -4.95
CA ILE A 155 6.53 16.65 -3.99
C ILE A 155 7.35 16.58 -2.71
N VAL A 156 6.74 17.02 -1.61
CA VAL A 156 7.36 17.03 -0.29
C VAL A 156 6.56 16.17 0.65
N VAL A 157 7.24 15.25 1.31
CA VAL A 157 6.64 14.34 2.28
C VAL A 157 7.22 14.66 3.66
N SER A 158 6.37 14.68 4.66
CA SER A 158 6.80 14.73 6.07
C SER A 158 6.07 13.68 6.89
N TYR A 159 6.78 13.16 7.89
CA TYR A 159 6.28 12.21 8.87
C TYR A 159 6.30 12.87 10.24
N ASN A 160 5.13 13.04 10.86
CA ASN A 160 4.97 13.76 12.13
C ASN A 160 5.58 15.18 12.11
N GLY A 161 5.53 15.84 10.95
CA GLY A 161 6.08 17.18 10.72
C GLY A 161 7.56 17.22 10.36
N GLU A 162 8.28 16.10 10.45
CA GLU A 162 9.68 16.00 10.05
C GLU A 162 9.80 15.62 8.56
N PRO A 163 10.60 16.33 7.74
CA PRO A 163 10.78 15.99 6.33
C PRO A 163 11.34 14.58 6.10
N VAL A 164 10.82 13.92 5.06
CA VAL A 164 11.29 12.61 4.59
C VAL A 164 11.91 12.80 3.21
N GLU A 165 13.23 12.72 3.13
CA GLU A 165 13.97 12.94 1.88
C GLU A 165 13.81 11.77 0.89
N ASP A 166 13.95 10.54 1.37
CA ASP A 166 13.80 9.31 0.56
C ASP A 166 12.41 8.70 0.78
N TYR A 167 11.38 9.44 0.40
CA TYR A 167 10.00 9.06 0.66
C TYR A 167 9.50 7.90 -0.21
N MET A 168 10.23 7.56 -1.28
CA MET A 168 9.90 6.43 -2.14
C MET A 168 10.13 5.10 -1.42
N SER A 169 11.20 5.00 -0.62
CA SER A 169 11.46 3.84 0.24
C SER A 169 11.06 4.09 1.70
N PHE A 170 10.16 5.04 1.97
CA PHE A 170 9.74 5.33 3.34
C PHE A 170 8.90 4.20 3.90
N LEU A 171 9.50 3.44 4.81
CA LEU A 171 8.85 2.40 5.57
C LEU A 171 8.02 3.01 6.69
N ILE A 172 6.74 2.64 6.70
CA ILE A 172 5.82 2.95 7.77
C ILE A 172 6.16 2.07 8.97
N GLU A 173 6.47 2.70 10.10
CA GLU A 173 6.81 1.99 11.35
C GLU A 173 5.65 1.10 11.81
N GLU A 174 5.96 -0.02 12.49
CA GLU A 174 4.93 -0.85 13.11
C GLU A 174 4.49 -0.26 14.45
N GLY A 175 3.20 -0.39 14.79
CA GLY A 175 2.64 0.07 16.06
C GLY A 175 2.24 1.55 16.09
N THR A 176 2.21 2.20 14.93
CA THR A 176 1.74 3.58 14.76
C THR A 176 0.24 3.65 14.98
N GLN A 177 -0.26 4.67 15.71
CA GLN A 177 -1.69 4.79 16.03
C GLN A 177 -2.30 6.15 15.67
N ASP A 178 -1.51 7.23 15.67
CA ASP A 178 -1.99 8.58 15.39
C ASP A 178 -0.94 9.39 14.58
N ASP A 179 0.01 8.69 13.96
CA ASP A 179 1.09 9.32 13.20
C ASP A 179 0.55 9.94 11.91
N ILE A 180 1.21 10.98 11.41
CA ILE A 180 0.79 11.73 10.23
C ILE A 180 1.83 11.64 9.14
N ILE A 181 1.39 11.21 7.97
CA ILE A 181 2.11 11.40 6.72
C ILE A 181 1.42 12.56 6.00
N LYS A 182 2.15 13.66 5.82
CA LYS A 182 1.68 14.80 5.02
C LYS A 182 2.44 14.83 3.70
N ILE A 183 1.71 14.90 2.60
CA ILE A 183 2.23 14.95 1.23
C ILE A 183 1.76 16.24 0.58
N GLU A 184 2.68 17.01 0.04
CA GLU A 184 2.40 18.30 -0.58
C GLU A 184 2.99 18.34 -1.99
N TYR A 185 2.14 18.55 -3.00
CA TYR A 185 2.58 19.04 -4.30
C TYR A 185 2.57 20.56 -4.27
N ARG A 186 3.73 21.19 -4.43
CA ARG A 186 3.90 22.64 -4.28
C ARG A 186 4.97 23.19 -5.21
N SER A 187 4.92 24.48 -5.48
CA SER A 187 5.94 25.21 -6.22
C SER A 187 7.28 25.13 -5.49
N LYS A 188 8.37 24.93 -6.24
CA LYS A 188 9.72 24.95 -5.69
C LYS A 188 10.00 26.32 -5.08
N THR A 189 10.58 26.32 -3.90
CA THR A 189 11.08 27.57 -3.31
C THR A 189 12.33 27.99 -4.10
N ALA A 190 12.34 29.24 -4.58
CA ALA A 190 13.45 29.82 -5.34
C ALA A 190 14.70 30.09 -4.48
#